data_AF-A0A7C4IK31-F1
#
_entry.id   AF-A0A7C4IK31-F1
#
_cell.length_a   1.000
_cell.length_b   1.000
_cell.length_c   1.000
_cell.angle_alpha   90.00
_cell.angle_beta   90.00
_cell.angle_gamma   90.00
#
_symmetry.space_group_name_H-M   'P 1'
#
loop_
_entity.id
_entity.type
_entity.pdbx_description
1 polymer ?
#
loop_
_entity_poly.entity_id
_entity_poly.type
_entity_poly.pdbx_seq_one_letter_code
_entity_poly.pdbx_strand_id
1 'polypeptide(L)'
;MIQVADVERRIGEDQVHELGRAVVQQRDAVALDDLVDLQHRGGIVSSARLCDKSRVLDRQALRILDANANRAREALRVLEDYARFALNHDALSAGLKQVRHDLAAATGPLLADAILCRDTPGDVGTDNKTAAETQRDDLAAVVTAAGKRLGEALRVIEEMLKLADASSAGKIEAIRYRFYDLEQQIARALGRSRRMADVRLYVLITESACSGPWLTVAEQAILGGADCLQLREKSLDGGELLARARTLVELCRRYNVLCIINDRPDIAILSGADGVHVGQGDLPAAEVRRLVGGQMIVGVSTHRIEQAKQAVVDGADYIGVGPIFRSPTKPRDFAAGLEYARQVADAIRIPAVAIAGITLDNVDEVLACGIRAVAVTAAVAGAADPRRAAQHLKQKLARAAS
;
A
#
# COMPACT_ATOMS: atom_id res chain seq x y z
N MET A 1 51.40 -45.60 21.55
CA MET A 1 52.04 -45.35 20.24
C MET A 1 51.01 -44.61 19.39
N ILE A 2 51.11 -43.27 19.35
CA ILE A 2 51.66 -42.49 18.23
C ILE A 2 50.56 -42.28 17.16
N GLN A 3 50.16 -41.08 16.73
CA GLN A 3 50.66 -39.73 16.96
C GLN A 3 49.58 -38.70 16.57
N VAL A 4 49.55 -37.60 17.31
CA VAL A 4 48.99 -36.31 16.91
C VAL A 4 49.94 -35.68 15.89
N ALA A 5 49.50 -35.52 14.64
CA ALA A 5 50.07 -34.59 13.65
C ALA A 5 49.24 -34.68 12.36
N ASP A 6 48.40 -33.67 12.08
CA ASP A 6 48.13 -33.16 10.70
C ASP A 6 46.95 -32.16 10.58
N VAL A 7 46.65 -31.34 11.60
CA VAL A 7 45.83 -30.13 11.40
C VAL A 7 46.39 -28.90 12.15
N GLU A 8 47.70 -28.85 12.39
CA GLU A 8 48.41 -27.65 12.86
C GLU A 8 49.33 -27.08 11.77
N ARG A 9 48.79 -26.90 10.56
CA ARG A 9 49.52 -26.15 9.52
C ARG A 9 48.59 -25.33 8.63
N ARG A 10 48.08 -24.24 9.22
CA ARG A 10 47.64 -22.97 8.60
C ARG A 10 46.64 -22.32 9.56
N ILE A 11 47.09 -21.53 10.53
CA ILE A 11 46.90 -20.06 10.71
C ILE A 11 47.83 -19.67 11.89
N GLY A 12 48.64 -18.62 11.74
CA GLY A 12 49.76 -18.27 12.63
C GLY A 12 49.38 -17.75 14.02
N GLU A 13 50.31 -17.93 14.96
CA GLU A 13 50.21 -17.74 16.42
C GLU A 13 50.08 -16.28 16.91
N ASP A 14 50.01 -15.29 16.01
CA ASP A 14 50.03 -13.86 16.39
C ASP A 14 48.65 -13.18 16.50
N GLN A 15 47.53 -13.91 16.42
CA GLN A 15 46.19 -13.32 16.62
C GLN A 15 45.39 -13.85 17.83
N VAL A 16 45.91 -14.84 18.57
CA VAL A 16 45.28 -15.31 19.81
C VAL A 16 45.68 -14.44 21.02
N HIS A 17 46.78 -13.69 20.90
CA HIS A 17 47.34 -12.90 22.00
C HIS A 17 46.73 -11.51 22.20
N GLU A 18 45.85 -11.05 21.28
CA GLU A 18 45.23 -9.71 21.37
C GLU A 18 43.79 -9.72 21.93
N LEU A 19 43.15 -10.89 22.08
CA LEU A 19 41.85 -11.03 22.75
C LEU A 19 41.96 -11.43 24.24
N GLY A 20 43.16 -11.81 24.70
CA GLY A 20 43.42 -12.27 26.08
C GLY A 20 43.74 -11.17 27.10
N ARG A 21 43.76 -9.88 26.71
CA ARG A 21 44.19 -8.77 27.58
C ARG A 21 43.16 -7.65 27.83
N ALA A 22 41.86 -7.92 27.63
CA ALA A 22 40.80 -6.96 27.92
C ALA A 22 39.78 -7.39 29.00
N VAL A 23 39.97 -8.51 29.70
CA VAL A 23 39.07 -8.91 30.80
C VAL A 23 39.87 -9.42 32.01
N VAL A 24 40.70 -8.53 32.55
CA VAL A 24 41.11 -8.56 33.96
C VAL A 24 40.75 -7.22 34.54
N GLN A 25 39.53 -7.10 35.06
CA GLN A 25 39.23 -6.27 36.22
C GLN A 25 37.98 -6.83 36.91
N GLN A 26 38.17 -7.17 38.18
CA GLN A 26 37.18 -7.58 39.19
C GLN A 26 36.60 -9.01 39.09
N ARG A 27 37.41 -9.97 39.53
CA ARG A 27 36.93 -11.16 40.24
C ARG A 27 37.45 -11.08 41.68
N ASP A 28 36.56 -10.83 42.63
CA ASP A 28 36.87 -10.98 44.05
C ASP A 28 37.03 -12.48 44.37
N ALA A 29 38.15 -12.77 45.01
CA ALA A 29 38.56 -14.09 45.45
C ALA A 29 37.69 -14.56 46.62
N VAL A 30 37.12 -15.76 46.51
CA VAL A 30 36.62 -16.48 47.67
C VAL A 30 37.78 -17.32 48.21
N ALA A 31 38.24 -16.97 49.41
CA ALA A 31 39.24 -17.74 50.15
C ALA A 31 38.66 -19.12 50.50
N LEU A 32 39.51 -20.14 50.43
CA LEU A 32 39.16 -21.55 50.49
C LEU A 32 39.07 -22.12 51.91
N ASP A 33 38.79 -21.28 52.92
CA ASP A 33 38.88 -21.66 54.34
C ASP A 33 37.54 -21.73 55.11
N ASP A 34 36.40 -21.33 54.53
CA ASP A 34 35.11 -21.31 55.27
C ASP A 34 34.22 -22.56 55.05
N LEU A 35 34.81 -23.68 54.62
CA LEU A 35 34.08 -24.95 54.37
C LEU A 35 34.04 -25.90 55.57
N VAL A 36 34.30 -25.40 56.78
CA VAL A 36 34.17 -26.19 57.99
C VAL A 36 33.29 -25.43 58.97
N ASP A 37 32.27 -26.14 59.46
CA ASP A 37 31.46 -25.81 60.64
C ASP A 37 30.15 -25.03 60.41
N LEU A 38 29.20 -25.68 59.74
CA LEU A 38 27.77 -25.34 59.85
C LEU A 38 26.88 -26.58 59.62
N GLN A 39 27.10 -27.63 60.42
CA GLN A 39 26.18 -28.77 60.48
C GLN A 39 25.30 -28.83 61.73
N HIS A 40 25.42 -27.96 62.72
CA HIS A 40 24.58 -28.01 63.91
C HIS A 40 24.01 -26.65 64.31
N ARG A 41 22.74 -26.41 63.94
CA ARG A 41 21.64 -25.84 64.75
C ARG A 41 20.66 -25.11 63.83
N GLY A 42 19.38 -25.46 63.97
CA GLY A 42 18.28 -24.81 63.25
C GLY A 42 18.26 -23.31 63.50
N GLY A 43 18.09 -22.55 62.42
CA GLY A 43 18.00 -21.10 62.46
C GLY A 43 17.75 -20.54 61.07
N ILE A 44 16.63 -19.84 60.92
CA ILE A 44 16.26 -19.08 59.74
C ILE A 44 17.25 -17.91 59.59
N VAL A 45 18.02 -17.87 58.50
CA VAL A 45 18.55 -16.61 57.93
C VAL A 45 18.49 -16.69 56.40
N SER A 46 17.91 -15.63 55.83
CA SER A 46 17.59 -15.42 54.43
C SER A 46 18.80 -15.44 53.48
N SER A 47 18.61 -15.92 52.25
CA SER A 47 19.31 -15.34 51.09
C SER A 47 18.28 -14.69 50.16
N ALA A 48 18.16 -13.38 50.32
CA ALA A 48 17.56 -12.51 49.32
C ALA A 48 18.38 -12.66 48.02
N ARG A 49 17.86 -13.49 47.11
CA ARG A 49 18.32 -13.51 45.73
C ARG A 49 17.59 -12.42 44.96
N LEU A 50 18.42 -11.56 44.39
CA LEU A 50 18.13 -10.44 43.51
C LEU A 50 17.09 -10.80 42.42
N CYS A 51 15.99 -10.05 42.44
CA CYS A 51 15.20 -9.56 41.31
C CYS A 51 14.98 -10.48 40.10
N ASP A 52 13.94 -11.32 40.18
CA ASP A 52 13.08 -11.61 39.03
C ASP A 52 11.62 -11.66 39.52
N LYS A 53 10.93 -10.51 39.44
CA LYS A 53 9.49 -10.43 39.72
C LYS A 53 8.77 -10.36 38.37
N SER A 54 8.65 -11.49 37.66
CA SER A 54 7.55 -11.60 36.71
C SER A 54 6.26 -11.52 37.54
N ARG A 55 5.52 -10.42 37.39
CA ARG A 55 4.20 -10.30 38.02
C ARG A 55 3.27 -11.19 37.21
N VAL A 56 2.74 -12.23 37.84
CA VAL A 56 1.70 -13.08 37.24
C VAL A 56 0.48 -12.19 36.96
N LEU A 57 0.06 -12.13 35.70
CA LEU A 57 -1.15 -11.41 35.30
C LEU A 57 -2.36 -12.05 36.00
N ASP A 58 -3.27 -11.22 36.50
CA ASP A 58 -4.54 -11.74 37.01
C ASP A 58 -5.45 -12.27 35.89
N ARG A 59 -6.51 -12.98 36.29
CA ARG A 59 -7.46 -13.58 35.34
C ARG A 59 -8.11 -12.54 34.44
N GLN A 60 -8.40 -11.33 34.92
CA GLN A 60 -9.02 -10.30 34.10
C GLN A 60 -8.05 -9.79 33.03
N ALA A 61 -6.80 -9.55 33.40
CA ALA A 61 -5.74 -9.13 32.51
C ALA A 61 -5.47 -10.17 31.41
N LEU A 62 -5.44 -11.45 31.77
CA LEU A 62 -5.29 -12.56 30.82
C LEU A 62 -6.46 -12.64 29.83
N ARG A 63 -7.71 -12.44 30.28
CA ARG A 63 -8.89 -12.36 29.37
C ARG A 63 -8.78 -11.22 28.37
N ILE A 64 -8.35 -10.03 28.82
CA ILE A 64 -8.16 -8.87 27.94
C ILE A 64 -7.05 -9.16 26.91
N LEU A 65 -5.95 -9.77 27.34
CA LEU A 65 -4.83 -10.12 26.47
C LEU A 65 -5.25 -11.14 25.39
N ASP A 66 -5.96 -12.21 25.75
CA ASP A 66 -6.46 -13.23 24.81
C ASP A 66 -7.39 -12.62 23.75
N ALA A 67 -8.38 -11.83 24.18
CA ALA A 67 -9.34 -11.21 23.29
C ALA A 67 -8.66 -10.28 22.27
N ASN A 68 -7.72 -9.44 22.71
CA ASN A 68 -7.04 -8.49 21.82
C ASN A 68 -5.99 -9.17 20.95
N ALA A 69 -5.28 -10.19 21.43
CA ALA A 69 -4.39 -11.00 20.59
C ALA A 69 -5.18 -11.69 19.46
N ASN A 70 -6.39 -12.18 19.75
CA ASN A 70 -7.24 -12.75 18.72
C ASN A 70 -7.68 -11.71 17.68
N ARG A 71 -8.20 -10.55 18.12
CA ARG A 71 -8.59 -9.43 17.25
C ARG A 71 -7.45 -8.95 16.36
N ALA A 72 -6.25 -8.83 16.92
CA ALA A 72 -5.06 -8.43 16.17
C ALA A 72 -4.69 -9.46 15.09
N ARG A 73 -4.71 -10.76 15.40
CA ARG A 73 -4.45 -11.81 14.40
C ARG A 73 -5.48 -11.84 13.27
N GLU A 74 -6.77 -11.72 13.61
CA GLU A 74 -7.86 -11.66 12.62
C GLU A 74 -7.71 -10.45 11.69
N ALA A 75 -7.46 -9.27 12.27
CA ALA A 75 -7.23 -8.05 11.49
C ALA A 75 -6.00 -8.17 10.59
N LEU A 76 -4.88 -8.68 11.10
CA LEU A 76 -3.68 -8.95 10.31
C LEU A 76 -3.95 -9.88 9.14
N ARG A 77 -4.80 -10.90 9.34
CA ARG A 77 -5.13 -11.83 8.27
C ARG A 77 -5.90 -11.15 7.14
N VAL A 78 -6.89 -10.31 7.48
CA VAL A 78 -7.64 -9.52 6.51
C VAL A 78 -6.70 -8.60 5.70
N LEU A 79 -5.77 -7.91 6.38
CA LEU A 79 -4.81 -7.04 5.71
C LEU A 79 -3.82 -7.82 4.83
N GLU A 80 -3.32 -8.96 5.31
CA GLU A 80 -2.38 -9.84 4.58
C GLU A 80 -3.06 -10.37 3.30
N ASP A 81 -4.29 -10.87 3.41
CA ASP A 81 -5.06 -11.38 2.28
C ASP A 81 -5.43 -10.26 1.29
N TYR A 82 -5.71 -9.04 1.76
CA TYR A 82 -5.90 -7.88 0.89
C TYR A 82 -4.62 -7.53 0.12
N ALA A 83 -3.48 -7.46 0.81
CA ALA A 83 -2.19 -7.19 0.18
C ALA A 83 -1.84 -8.27 -0.87
N ARG A 84 -2.16 -9.53 -0.59
CA ARG A 84 -1.88 -10.66 -1.47
C ARG A 84 -2.81 -10.72 -2.68
N PHE A 85 -4.13 -10.66 -2.46
CA PHE A 85 -5.12 -10.98 -3.49
C PHE A 85 -5.67 -9.77 -4.22
N ALA A 86 -5.83 -8.64 -3.52
CA ALA A 86 -6.32 -7.41 -4.16
C ALA A 86 -5.17 -6.58 -4.72
N LEU A 87 -4.12 -6.35 -3.91
CA LEU A 87 -2.98 -5.55 -4.35
C LEU A 87 -1.93 -6.37 -5.13
N ASN A 88 -1.91 -7.70 -5.03
CA ASN A 88 -0.83 -8.53 -5.58
C ASN A 88 0.56 -7.98 -5.20
N HIS A 89 0.72 -7.54 -3.95
CA HIS A 89 1.89 -6.83 -3.49
C HIS A 89 2.72 -7.69 -2.54
N ASP A 90 3.76 -8.30 -3.08
CA ASP A 90 4.61 -9.25 -2.34
C ASP A 90 5.24 -8.65 -1.08
N ALA A 91 5.89 -7.49 -1.19
CA ALA A 91 6.56 -6.88 -0.02
C ALA A 91 5.58 -6.48 1.11
N LEU A 92 4.40 -5.94 0.79
CA LEU A 92 3.36 -5.66 1.79
C LEU A 92 2.84 -6.94 2.44
N SER A 93 2.57 -7.98 1.63
CA SER A 93 2.14 -9.28 2.14
C SER A 93 3.18 -9.89 3.07
N ALA A 94 4.47 -9.83 2.70
CA ALA A 94 5.58 -10.32 3.50
C ALA A 94 5.73 -9.53 4.81
N GLY A 95 5.61 -8.20 4.75
CA GLY A 95 5.66 -7.33 5.94
C GLY A 95 4.55 -7.62 6.93
N LEU A 96 3.30 -7.78 6.45
CA LEU A 96 2.15 -8.13 7.29
C LEU A 96 2.29 -9.54 7.89
N LYS A 97 2.78 -10.50 7.10
CA LYS A 97 3.11 -11.85 7.59
C LYS A 97 4.17 -11.78 8.70
N GLN A 98 5.21 -10.97 8.54
CA GLN A 98 6.25 -10.80 9.56
C GLN A 98 5.67 -10.20 10.85
N VAL A 99 4.85 -9.15 10.74
CA VAL A 99 4.13 -8.57 11.89
C VAL A 99 3.30 -9.64 12.62
N ARG A 100 2.63 -10.54 11.88
CA ARG A 100 1.87 -11.65 12.47
C ARG A 100 2.75 -12.66 13.20
N HIS A 101 3.91 -13.01 12.64
CA HIS A 101 4.88 -13.88 13.31
C HIS A 101 5.44 -13.25 14.58
N ASP A 102 5.83 -11.97 14.52
CA ASP A 102 6.40 -11.25 15.66
C ASP A 102 5.37 -11.08 16.79
N LEU A 103 4.11 -10.78 16.44
CA LEU A 103 3.01 -10.71 17.40
C LEU A 103 2.83 -12.05 18.12
N ALA A 104 2.82 -13.16 17.39
CA ALA A 104 2.69 -14.50 17.97
C ALA A 104 3.87 -14.83 18.89
N ALA A 105 5.10 -14.46 18.51
CA ALA A 105 6.28 -14.67 19.33
C ALA A 105 6.27 -13.82 20.62
N ALA A 106 5.85 -12.55 20.53
CA ALA A 106 5.82 -11.63 21.68
C ALA A 106 4.72 -11.97 22.69
N THR A 107 3.61 -12.58 22.24
CA THR A 107 2.47 -12.92 23.10
C THR A 107 2.41 -14.40 23.50
N GLY A 108 3.08 -15.28 22.74
CA GLY A 108 3.01 -16.74 22.89
C GLY A 108 3.17 -17.28 24.31
N PRO A 109 4.20 -16.85 25.08
CA PRO A 109 4.40 -17.33 26.45
C PRO A 109 3.20 -17.11 27.38
N LEU A 110 2.46 -16.00 27.20
CA LEU A 110 1.34 -15.63 28.05
C LEU A 110 -0.01 -16.13 27.50
N LEU A 111 -0.11 -16.37 26.19
CA LEU A 111 -1.35 -16.82 25.57
C LEU A 111 -1.73 -18.27 25.91
N ALA A 112 -0.74 -19.11 26.25
CA ALA A 112 -0.99 -20.47 26.71
C ALA A 112 -1.83 -20.50 28.00
N ASP A 113 -1.62 -19.53 28.90
CA ASP A 113 -2.40 -19.38 30.12
C ASP A 113 -3.67 -18.55 29.89
N ALA A 114 -3.59 -17.55 29.00
CA ALA A 114 -4.70 -16.65 28.73
C ALA A 114 -5.92 -17.37 28.12
N ILE A 115 -5.69 -18.37 27.26
CA ILE A 115 -6.78 -19.15 26.65
C ILE A 115 -7.59 -19.92 27.70
N LEU A 116 -6.97 -20.36 28.80
CA LEU A 116 -7.65 -21.05 29.91
C LEU A 116 -8.58 -20.12 30.70
N CYS A 117 -8.37 -18.80 30.58
CA CYS A 117 -9.18 -17.80 31.26
C CYS A 117 -10.40 -17.34 30.43
N ARG A 118 -10.51 -17.78 29.17
CA ARG A 118 -11.59 -17.39 28.24
C ARG A 118 -12.96 -17.82 28.79
N ASP A 119 -13.92 -16.91 28.72
CA ASP A 119 -15.28 -17.12 29.23
C ASP A 119 -16.29 -16.39 28.33
N THR A 120 -16.36 -16.81 27.07
CA THR A 120 -17.25 -16.21 26.08
C THR A 120 -18.73 -16.25 26.48
N PRO A 121 -19.27 -17.33 27.09
CA PRO A 121 -20.65 -17.34 27.58
C PRO A 121 -20.91 -16.33 28.71
N GLY A 122 -19.89 -16.04 29.54
CA GLY A 122 -19.97 -15.07 30.62
C GLY A 122 -19.50 -13.65 30.26
N ASP A 123 -19.05 -13.41 29.03
CA ASP A 123 -18.62 -12.09 28.56
C ASP A 123 -19.83 -11.17 28.41
N VAL A 124 -19.78 -10.01 29.08
CA VAL A 124 -20.82 -8.98 28.95
C VAL A 124 -20.63 -8.15 27.68
N GLY A 125 -21.73 -7.68 27.09
CA GLY A 125 -21.69 -6.79 25.93
C GLY A 125 -21.36 -7.45 24.59
N THR A 126 -21.42 -8.78 24.50
CA THR A 126 -21.25 -9.55 23.26
C THR A 126 -22.32 -9.24 22.20
N ASP A 127 -23.50 -8.79 22.63
CA ASP A 127 -24.62 -8.37 21.77
C ASP A 127 -24.65 -6.87 21.47
N ASN A 128 -23.69 -6.09 22.00
CA ASN A 128 -23.62 -4.65 21.74
C ASN A 128 -23.12 -4.42 20.31
N LYS A 129 -24.06 -4.33 19.36
CA LYS A 129 -23.76 -4.10 17.95
C LYS A 129 -24.22 -2.72 17.53
N THR A 130 -23.38 -2.04 16.75
CA THR A 130 -23.77 -0.80 16.05
C THR A 130 -24.16 -1.11 14.61
N ALA A 131 -25.03 -0.28 14.00
CA ALA A 131 -25.42 -0.49 12.59
C ALA A 131 -24.19 -0.56 11.65
N ALA A 132 -23.16 0.24 11.93
CA ALA A 132 -21.90 0.29 11.18
C ALA A 132 -21.03 -0.97 11.30
N GLU A 133 -21.32 -1.88 12.24
CA GLU A 133 -20.65 -3.19 12.33
C GLU A 133 -21.26 -4.23 11.40
N THR A 134 -22.52 -4.05 11.00
CA THR A 134 -23.28 -5.07 10.26
C THR A 134 -23.15 -4.94 8.74
N GLN A 135 -22.82 -3.75 8.24
CA GLN A 135 -22.71 -3.46 6.81
C GLN A 135 -21.44 -2.69 6.49
N ARG A 136 -20.85 -3.02 5.33
CA ARG A 136 -19.69 -2.33 4.75
C ARG A 136 -19.96 -2.14 3.27
N ASP A 137 -19.68 -0.94 2.77
CA ASP A 137 -20.03 -0.56 1.39
C ASP A 137 -19.12 -1.23 0.35
N ASP A 138 -17.83 -1.35 0.66
CA ASP A 138 -16.81 -1.85 -0.25
C ASP A 138 -15.65 -2.56 0.48
N LEU A 139 -14.77 -3.20 -0.30
CA LEU A 139 -13.57 -3.86 0.23
C LEU A 139 -12.65 -2.86 0.95
N ALA A 140 -12.57 -1.62 0.48
CA ALA A 140 -11.77 -0.57 1.10
C ALA A 140 -12.22 -0.26 2.54
N ALA A 141 -13.54 -0.24 2.79
CA ALA A 141 -14.12 -0.04 4.12
C ALA A 141 -13.79 -1.22 5.06
N VAL A 142 -13.79 -2.46 4.55
CA VAL A 142 -13.38 -3.65 5.32
C VAL A 142 -11.91 -3.55 5.74
N VAL A 143 -11.02 -3.23 4.80
CA VAL A 143 -9.57 -3.11 5.04
C VAL A 143 -9.27 -1.96 6.01
N THR A 144 -9.90 -0.80 5.83
CA THR A 144 -9.75 0.36 6.72
C THR A 144 -10.18 0.00 8.15
N ALA A 145 -11.27 -0.74 8.30
CA ALA A 145 -11.74 -1.17 9.62
C ALA A 145 -10.85 -2.24 10.26
N ALA A 146 -10.26 -3.14 9.47
CA ALA A 146 -9.27 -4.09 9.96
C ALA A 146 -8.02 -3.36 10.48
N GLY A 147 -7.51 -2.36 9.74
CA GLY A 147 -6.37 -1.54 10.15
C GLY A 147 -6.60 -0.84 11.50
N LYS A 148 -7.74 -0.14 11.64
CA LYS A 148 -8.12 0.52 12.90
C LYS A 148 -8.18 -0.46 14.08
N ARG A 149 -8.88 -1.60 13.89
CA ARG A 149 -8.99 -2.64 14.94
C ARG A 149 -7.64 -3.23 15.32
N LEU A 150 -6.73 -3.40 14.37
CA LEU A 150 -5.37 -3.87 14.64
C LEU A 150 -4.60 -2.86 15.49
N GLY A 151 -4.64 -1.58 15.14
CA GLY A 151 -3.99 -0.52 15.91
C GLY A 151 -4.49 -0.46 17.35
N GLU A 152 -5.81 -0.51 17.55
CA GLU A 152 -6.45 -0.57 18.87
C GLU A 152 -6.02 -1.81 19.65
N ALA A 153 -6.09 -2.99 19.04
CA ALA A 153 -5.73 -4.25 19.70
C ALA A 153 -4.25 -4.30 20.10
N LEU A 154 -3.33 -3.89 19.21
CA LEU A 154 -1.90 -3.80 19.52
C LEU A 154 -1.64 -2.83 20.68
N ARG A 155 -2.35 -1.70 20.74
CA ARG A 155 -2.22 -0.75 21.84
C ARG A 155 -2.66 -1.36 23.16
N VAL A 156 -3.78 -2.08 23.19
CA VAL A 156 -4.24 -2.77 24.41
C VAL A 156 -3.22 -3.84 24.84
N ILE A 157 -2.73 -4.67 23.91
CA ILE A 157 -1.72 -5.69 24.21
C ILE A 157 -0.46 -5.04 24.82
N GLU A 158 0.04 -3.95 24.21
CA GLU A 158 1.20 -3.21 24.71
C GLU A 158 1.02 -2.81 26.19
N GLU A 159 -0.10 -2.17 26.52
CA GLU A 159 -0.37 -1.71 27.89
C GLU A 159 -0.57 -2.88 28.87
N MET A 160 -1.25 -3.95 28.45
CA MET A 160 -1.45 -5.13 29.30
C MET A 160 -0.13 -5.81 29.64
N LEU A 161 0.80 -5.90 28.67
CA LEU A 161 2.10 -6.53 28.90
C LEU A 161 2.99 -5.73 29.84
N LYS A 162 2.81 -4.40 29.96
CA LYS A 162 3.56 -3.58 30.94
C LYS A 162 3.31 -4.01 32.39
N LEU A 163 2.21 -4.72 32.67
CA LEU A 163 1.93 -5.27 34.00
C LEU A 163 2.82 -6.46 34.37
N ALA A 164 3.36 -7.18 33.39
CA ALA A 164 4.06 -8.46 33.60
C ALA A 164 5.47 -8.52 33.00
N ASP A 165 5.64 -8.05 31.75
CA ASP A 165 6.91 -8.09 31.03
C ASP A 165 7.10 -6.84 30.15
N ALA A 166 7.91 -5.91 30.64
CA ALA A 166 8.28 -4.70 29.91
C ALA A 166 9.04 -5.00 28.60
N SER A 167 9.76 -6.12 28.52
CA SER A 167 10.48 -6.53 27.31
C SER A 167 9.49 -6.88 26.19
N SER A 168 8.51 -7.73 26.46
CA SER A 168 7.46 -8.06 25.49
C SER A 168 6.57 -6.86 25.16
N ALA A 169 6.31 -5.95 26.12
CA ALA A 169 5.64 -4.69 25.83
C ALA A 169 6.42 -3.85 24.80
N GLY A 170 7.73 -3.71 24.96
CA GLY A 170 8.59 -3.00 24.00
C GLY A 170 8.61 -3.65 22.61
N LYS A 171 8.52 -4.99 22.53
CA LYS A 171 8.37 -5.69 21.24
C LYS A 171 7.05 -5.35 20.55
N ILE A 172 5.95 -5.26 21.30
CA ILE A 172 4.64 -4.87 20.76
C ILE A 172 4.64 -3.41 20.30
N GLU A 173 5.32 -2.52 21.02
CA GLU A 173 5.50 -1.14 20.57
C GLU A 173 6.23 -1.08 19.21
N ALA A 174 7.32 -1.82 19.05
CA ALA A 174 8.05 -1.90 17.78
C ALA A 174 7.17 -2.47 16.65
N ILE A 175 6.37 -3.50 16.95
CA ILE A 175 5.39 -4.07 16.00
C ILE A 175 4.37 -3.01 15.58
N ARG A 176 3.87 -2.21 16.52
CA ARG A 176 2.88 -1.15 16.27
C ARG A 176 3.42 -0.07 15.32
N TYR A 177 4.65 0.39 15.52
CA TYR A 177 5.26 1.36 14.59
C TYR A 177 5.44 0.80 13.19
N ARG A 178 5.95 -0.43 13.06
CA ARG A 178 6.04 -1.10 11.74
C ARG A 178 4.68 -1.24 11.08
N PHE A 179 3.64 -1.54 11.86
CA PHE A 179 2.28 -1.62 11.34
C PHE A 179 1.80 -0.27 10.79
N TYR A 180 2.11 0.87 11.43
CA TYR A 180 1.71 2.18 10.90
C TYR A 180 2.29 2.48 9.51
N ASP A 181 3.54 2.07 9.25
CA ASP A 181 4.13 2.23 7.93
C ASP A 181 3.43 1.37 6.88
N LEU A 182 3.07 0.13 7.25
CA LEU A 182 2.31 -0.77 6.37
C LEU A 182 0.88 -0.27 6.14
N GLU A 183 0.21 0.23 7.18
CA GLU A 183 -1.12 0.80 7.10
C GLU A 183 -1.14 2.04 6.19
N GLN A 184 -0.14 2.90 6.30
CA GLN A 184 -0.01 4.06 5.42
C GLN A 184 0.12 3.64 3.94
N GLN A 185 0.92 2.60 3.66
CA GLN A 185 1.08 2.08 2.31
C GLN A 185 -0.24 1.52 1.75
N ILE A 186 -0.97 0.75 2.56
CA ILE A 186 -2.30 0.22 2.21
C ILE A 186 -3.29 1.38 1.95
N ALA A 187 -3.31 2.38 2.83
CA ALA A 187 -4.17 3.55 2.69
C ALA A 187 -3.87 4.36 1.42
N ARG A 188 -2.60 4.51 1.06
CA ARG A 188 -2.19 5.16 -0.21
C ARG A 188 -2.70 4.38 -1.42
N ALA A 189 -2.58 3.06 -1.42
CA ALA A 189 -3.10 2.22 -2.50
C ALA A 189 -4.62 2.38 -2.65
N LEU A 190 -5.36 2.32 -1.54
CA LEU A 190 -6.81 2.56 -1.51
C LEU A 190 -7.18 3.96 -2.02
N GLY A 191 -6.45 4.98 -1.58
CA GLY A 191 -6.68 6.37 -1.99
C GLY A 191 -6.50 6.58 -3.49
N ARG A 192 -5.52 5.92 -4.12
CA ARG A 192 -5.29 6.04 -5.57
C ARG A 192 -6.42 5.45 -6.39
N SER A 193 -6.89 4.23 -6.06
CA SER A 193 -8.02 3.62 -6.77
C SER A 193 -9.30 4.45 -6.64
N ARG A 194 -9.56 5.01 -5.44
CA ARG A 194 -10.69 5.94 -5.23
C ARG A 194 -10.54 7.22 -6.05
N ARG A 195 -9.37 7.86 -6.02
CA ARG A 195 -9.11 9.06 -6.83
C ARG A 195 -9.31 8.82 -8.31
N MET A 196 -8.93 7.65 -8.83
CA MET A 196 -9.19 7.30 -10.24
C MET A 196 -10.69 7.15 -10.54
N ALA A 197 -11.47 6.57 -9.62
CA ALA A 197 -12.92 6.50 -9.77
C ALA A 197 -13.61 7.88 -9.76
N ASP A 198 -12.99 8.87 -9.12
CA ASP A 198 -13.48 10.26 -9.07
C ASP A 198 -13.05 11.11 -10.27
N VAL A 199 -12.12 10.62 -11.11
CA VAL A 199 -11.71 11.33 -12.33
C VAL A 199 -12.93 11.56 -13.23
N ARG A 200 -13.06 12.79 -13.71
CA ARG A 200 -14.03 13.16 -14.76
C ARG A 200 -13.31 13.75 -15.96
N LEU A 201 -12.37 14.67 -15.73
CA LEU A 201 -11.58 15.29 -16.79
C LEU A 201 -10.14 14.79 -16.73
N TYR A 202 -9.78 14.01 -17.73
CA TYR A 202 -8.44 13.48 -17.96
C TYR A 202 -7.80 14.24 -19.13
N VAL A 203 -6.62 14.83 -18.94
CA VAL A 203 -5.93 15.58 -20.01
C VAL A 203 -4.60 14.92 -20.36
N LEU A 204 -4.42 14.63 -21.64
CA LEU A 204 -3.15 14.11 -22.17
C LEU A 204 -2.29 15.30 -22.60
N ILE A 205 -1.05 15.34 -22.12
CA ILE A 205 -0.06 16.36 -22.43
C ILE A 205 0.98 15.76 -23.38
N THR A 206 1.07 16.35 -24.56
CA THR A 206 2.10 16.11 -25.57
C THR A 206 2.51 17.49 -26.07
N GLU A 207 3.80 17.82 -26.03
CA GLU A 207 4.32 19.15 -26.35
C GLU A 207 3.87 19.62 -27.74
N SER A 208 3.94 18.76 -28.76
CA SER A 208 3.53 19.10 -30.12
C SER A 208 2.03 19.40 -30.29
N ALA A 209 1.20 19.05 -29.30
CA ALA A 209 -0.23 19.35 -29.29
C ALA A 209 -0.58 20.52 -28.35
N CYS A 210 0.40 21.11 -27.68
CA CYS A 210 0.20 22.24 -26.78
C CYS A 210 0.18 23.57 -27.54
N SER A 211 -0.72 24.48 -27.17
CA SER A 211 -0.80 25.82 -27.75
C SER A 211 0.33 26.76 -27.30
N GLY A 212 1.16 26.32 -26.35
CA GLY A 212 2.31 27.03 -25.80
C GLY A 212 3.23 26.08 -25.04
N PRO A 213 4.13 26.58 -24.17
CA PRO A 213 5.02 25.73 -23.38
C PRO A 213 4.25 24.66 -22.61
N TRP A 214 4.62 23.39 -22.82
CA TRP A 214 3.82 22.24 -22.36
C TRP A 214 3.56 22.25 -20.85
N LEU A 215 4.54 22.69 -20.04
CA LEU A 215 4.40 22.73 -18.58
C LEU A 215 3.41 23.82 -18.15
N THR A 216 3.42 24.97 -18.82
CA THR A 216 2.43 26.04 -18.59
C THR A 216 1.04 25.55 -18.99
N VAL A 217 0.90 24.86 -20.12
CA VAL A 217 -0.38 24.29 -20.56
C VAL A 217 -0.90 23.24 -19.57
N ALA A 218 -0.02 22.38 -19.05
CA ALA A 218 -0.35 21.40 -18.02
C ALA A 218 -0.88 22.08 -16.74
N GLU A 219 -0.20 23.12 -16.25
CA GLU A 219 -0.64 23.88 -15.08
C GLU A 219 -1.98 24.60 -15.34
N GLN A 220 -2.16 25.20 -16.51
CA GLN A 220 -3.44 25.82 -16.87
C GLN A 220 -4.59 24.81 -16.94
N ALA A 221 -4.35 23.60 -17.47
CA ALA A 221 -5.35 22.53 -17.46
C ALA A 221 -5.75 22.12 -16.04
N ILE A 222 -4.79 22.02 -15.11
CA ILE A 222 -5.04 21.77 -13.68
C ILE A 222 -5.89 22.89 -13.07
N LEU A 223 -5.52 24.15 -13.30
CA LEU A 223 -6.26 25.32 -12.80
C LEU A 223 -7.65 25.46 -13.41
N GLY A 224 -7.92 24.77 -14.53
CA GLY A 224 -9.23 24.63 -15.15
C GLY A 224 -10.04 23.44 -14.62
N GLY A 225 -9.46 22.59 -13.76
CA GLY A 225 -10.16 21.48 -13.11
C GLY A 225 -9.90 20.10 -13.72
N ALA A 226 -8.77 19.90 -14.41
CA ALA A 226 -8.31 18.56 -14.75
C ALA A 226 -8.02 17.72 -13.49
N ASP A 227 -8.58 16.51 -13.41
CA ASP A 227 -8.39 15.59 -12.27
C ASP A 227 -7.17 14.68 -12.45
N CYS A 228 -6.79 14.46 -13.71
CA CYS A 228 -5.70 13.58 -14.10
C CYS A 228 -4.96 14.18 -15.30
N LEU A 229 -3.63 14.19 -15.24
CA LEU A 229 -2.77 14.47 -16.38
C LEU A 229 -2.02 13.20 -16.79
N GLN A 230 -1.83 13.02 -18.10
CA GLN A 230 -0.95 12.00 -18.64
C GLN A 230 0.16 12.60 -19.48
N LEU A 231 1.42 12.31 -19.15
CA LEU A 231 2.54 12.64 -20.01
C LEU A 231 2.61 11.64 -21.16
N ARG A 232 2.47 12.14 -22.39
CA ARG A 232 2.46 11.32 -23.59
C ARG A 232 3.44 11.86 -24.62
N GLU A 233 4.71 11.57 -24.40
CA GLU A 233 5.78 11.90 -25.34
C GLU A 233 6.34 10.62 -25.96
N LYS A 234 6.00 10.36 -27.23
CA LYS A 234 6.39 9.12 -27.92
C LYS A 234 7.75 9.20 -28.61
N SER A 235 8.26 10.42 -28.82
CA SER A 235 9.47 10.68 -29.61
C SER A 235 10.69 10.99 -28.76
N LEU A 236 10.53 11.19 -27.45
CA LEU A 236 11.64 11.48 -26.55
C LEU A 236 12.41 10.22 -26.19
N ASP A 237 13.71 10.38 -25.98
CA ASP A 237 14.53 9.33 -25.38
C ASP A 237 14.15 9.12 -23.90
N GLY A 238 14.65 8.03 -23.31
CA GLY A 238 14.31 7.68 -21.92
C GLY A 238 14.79 8.70 -20.89
N GLY A 239 15.91 9.37 -21.12
CA GLY A 239 16.50 10.32 -20.17
C GLY A 239 15.69 11.62 -20.11
N GLU A 240 15.37 12.18 -21.27
CA GLU A 240 14.55 13.38 -21.37
C GLU A 240 13.11 13.10 -20.90
N LEU A 241 12.55 11.95 -21.29
CA LEU A 241 11.22 11.54 -20.85
C LEU A 241 11.15 11.43 -19.32
N LEU A 242 12.17 10.85 -18.67
CA LEU A 242 12.23 10.77 -17.21
C LEU A 242 12.30 12.14 -16.54
N ALA A 243 13.10 13.06 -17.09
CA ALA A 243 13.22 14.43 -16.57
C ALA A 243 11.87 15.19 -16.65
N ARG A 244 11.18 15.09 -17.80
CA ARG A 244 9.83 15.67 -17.96
C ARG A 244 8.81 15.01 -17.04
N ALA A 245 8.86 13.68 -16.90
CA ALA A 245 7.96 12.94 -16.01
C ALA A 245 8.10 13.41 -14.56
N ARG A 246 9.32 13.56 -14.03
CA ARG A 246 9.57 14.09 -12.68
C ARG A 246 8.98 15.50 -12.49
N THR A 247 9.20 16.36 -13.48
CA THR A 247 8.67 17.73 -13.47
C THR A 247 7.13 17.74 -13.43
N LEU A 248 6.47 16.89 -14.23
CA LEU A 248 5.01 16.80 -14.24
C LEU A 248 4.47 16.19 -12.94
N VAL A 249 5.13 15.19 -12.38
CA VAL A 249 4.77 14.56 -11.10
C VAL A 249 4.81 15.59 -9.97
N GLU A 250 5.86 16.40 -9.88
CA GLU A 250 5.96 17.48 -8.89
C GLU A 250 4.83 18.50 -9.04
N LEU A 251 4.53 18.92 -10.29
CA LEU A 251 3.41 19.81 -10.56
C LEU A 251 2.08 19.21 -10.10
N CYS A 252 1.78 17.97 -10.48
CA CYS A 252 0.51 17.30 -10.13
C CYS A 252 0.36 17.12 -8.62
N ARG A 253 1.45 16.78 -7.90
CA ARG A 253 1.45 16.66 -6.44
C ARG A 253 1.08 17.96 -5.74
N ARG A 254 1.59 19.11 -6.19
CA ARG A 254 1.27 20.42 -5.61
C ARG A 254 -0.23 20.74 -5.65
N TYR A 255 -0.92 20.27 -6.67
CA TYR A 255 -2.35 20.52 -6.88
C TYR A 255 -3.25 19.33 -6.56
N ASN A 256 -2.71 18.23 -6.00
CA ASN A 256 -3.43 16.99 -5.75
C ASN A 256 -4.17 16.43 -6.99
N VAL A 257 -3.50 16.45 -8.14
CA VAL A 257 -3.95 15.88 -9.43
C VAL A 257 -3.23 14.54 -9.67
N LEU A 258 -3.88 13.58 -10.33
CA LEU A 258 -3.23 12.30 -10.67
C LEU A 258 -2.26 12.49 -11.84
N CYS A 259 -1.08 11.88 -11.75
CA CYS A 259 -0.10 11.87 -12.84
C CYS A 259 0.12 10.46 -13.39
N ILE A 260 -0.15 10.27 -14.68
CA ILE A 260 0.00 8.99 -15.38
C ILE A 260 1.09 9.10 -16.46
N ILE A 261 1.93 8.08 -16.59
CA ILE A 261 2.92 8.00 -17.67
C ILE A 261 2.40 7.08 -18.76
N ASN A 262 2.49 7.52 -20.01
CA ASN A 262 2.07 6.73 -21.17
C ASN A 262 3.15 5.72 -21.58
N ASP A 263 2.75 4.48 -21.88
CA ASP A 263 3.49 3.33 -22.45
C ASP A 263 4.71 2.82 -21.67
N ARG A 264 5.25 3.59 -20.71
CA ARG A 264 6.57 3.36 -20.06
C ARG A 264 6.48 3.11 -18.56
N PRO A 265 6.27 1.85 -18.11
CA PRO A 265 6.22 1.50 -16.69
C PRO A 265 7.52 1.81 -15.93
N ASP A 266 8.66 1.63 -16.59
CA ASP A 266 9.98 1.95 -16.05
C ASP A 266 10.09 3.44 -15.68
N ILE A 267 9.65 4.33 -16.57
CA ILE A 267 9.61 5.78 -16.32
C ILE A 267 8.59 6.11 -15.22
N ALA A 268 7.43 5.46 -15.19
CA ALA A 268 6.43 5.66 -14.14
C ALA A 268 7.02 5.37 -12.75
N ILE A 269 7.71 4.24 -12.60
CA ILE A 269 8.41 3.84 -11.36
C ILE A 269 9.49 4.87 -10.99
N LEU A 270 10.40 5.18 -11.92
CA LEU A 270 11.55 6.04 -11.65
C LEU A 270 11.20 7.53 -11.39
N SER A 271 10.05 7.98 -11.89
CA SER A 271 9.53 9.33 -11.64
C SER A 271 8.65 9.41 -10.39
N GLY A 272 8.18 8.28 -9.86
CA GLY A 272 7.22 8.23 -8.77
C GLY A 272 5.83 8.74 -9.18
N ALA A 273 5.43 8.50 -10.42
CA ALA A 273 4.09 8.79 -10.90
C ALA A 273 3.03 7.96 -10.17
N ASP A 274 1.76 8.38 -10.24
CA ASP A 274 0.65 7.63 -9.63
C ASP A 274 0.32 6.37 -10.43
N GLY A 275 0.65 6.33 -11.72
CA GLY A 275 0.35 5.20 -12.57
C GLY A 275 0.95 5.24 -13.96
N VAL A 276 0.62 4.20 -14.73
CA VAL A 276 1.01 3.99 -16.12
C VAL A 276 -0.24 3.68 -16.95
N HIS A 277 -0.26 4.12 -18.21
CA HIS A 277 -1.28 3.73 -19.18
C HIS A 277 -0.62 3.02 -20.37
N VAL A 278 -1.13 1.85 -20.76
CA VAL A 278 -0.60 1.06 -21.87
C VAL A 278 -1.67 0.78 -22.93
N GLY A 279 -1.24 0.76 -24.18
CA GLY A 279 -2.02 0.34 -25.33
C GLY A 279 -1.87 -1.14 -25.67
N GLN A 280 -2.66 -1.59 -26.65
CA GLN A 280 -2.71 -2.99 -27.09
C GLN A 280 -1.42 -3.47 -27.78
N GLY A 281 -0.54 -2.55 -28.21
CA GLY A 281 0.75 -2.86 -28.82
C GLY A 281 1.96 -2.63 -27.90
N ASP A 282 1.72 -2.24 -26.66
CA ASP A 282 2.76 -2.01 -25.66
C ASP A 282 2.99 -3.29 -24.84
N LEU A 283 3.67 -3.18 -23.70
CA LEU A 283 3.80 -4.33 -22.78
C LEU A 283 2.42 -4.84 -22.34
N PRO A 284 2.20 -6.17 -22.29
CA PRO A 284 0.93 -6.74 -21.85
C PRO A 284 0.55 -6.24 -20.45
N ALA A 285 -0.73 -5.92 -20.26
CA ALA A 285 -1.22 -5.33 -19.00
C ALA A 285 -0.90 -6.18 -17.77
N ALA A 286 -0.99 -7.51 -17.88
CA ALA A 286 -0.65 -8.42 -16.80
C ALA A 286 0.85 -8.35 -16.40
N GLU A 287 1.74 -8.18 -17.38
CA GLU A 287 3.19 -8.02 -17.14
C GLU A 287 3.49 -6.65 -16.54
N VAL A 288 2.80 -5.60 -17.02
CA VAL A 288 2.88 -4.25 -16.45
C VAL A 288 2.45 -4.26 -14.99
N ARG A 289 1.31 -4.90 -14.66
CA ARG A 289 0.84 -5.07 -13.29
C ARG A 289 1.88 -5.80 -12.43
N ARG A 290 2.49 -6.87 -12.93
CA ARG A 290 3.55 -7.60 -12.21
C ARG A 290 4.75 -6.71 -11.90
N LEU A 291 5.13 -5.84 -12.85
CA LEU A 291 6.26 -4.93 -12.71
C LEU A 291 6.01 -3.79 -11.71
N VAL A 292 4.83 -3.16 -11.77
CA VAL A 292 4.51 -1.98 -10.93
C VAL A 292 3.86 -2.35 -9.59
N GLY A 293 3.45 -3.61 -9.42
CA GLY A 293 2.71 -4.12 -8.26
C GLY A 293 1.36 -3.43 -8.06
N GLY A 294 0.72 -3.64 -6.91
CA GLY A 294 -0.56 -2.97 -6.55
C GLY A 294 -0.45 -1.51 -6.13
N GLN A 295 0.74 -0.91 -6.27
CA GLN A 295 0.99 0.44 -5.75
C GLN A 295 0.70 1.53 -6.78
N MET A 296 0.77 1.18 -8.07
CA MET A 296 0.52 2.10 -9.17
C MET A 296 -0.79 1.80 -9.86
N ILE A 297 -1.43 2.86 -10.34
CA ILE A 297 -2.62 2.78 -11.18
C ILE A 297 -2.21 2.24 -12.56
N VAL A 298 -2.89 1.21 -13.06
CA VAL A 298 -2.66 0.67 -14.41
C VAL A 298 -3.89 0.95 -15.28
N GLY A 299 -3.69 1.75 -16.32
CA GLY A 299 -4.68 2.02 -17.36
C GLY A 299 -4.44 1.21 -18.61
N VAL A 300 -5.50 0.74 -19.25
CA VAL A 300 -5.39 -0.01 -20.52
C VAL A 300 -6.29 0.60 -21.59
N SER A 301 -5.74 0.92 -22.76
CA SER A 301 -6.56 1.29 -23.92
C SER A 301 -7.29 0.08 -24.47
N THR A 302 -8.58 0.23 -24.76
CA THR A 302 -9.47 -0.86 -25.20
C THR A 302 -10.34 -0.37 -26.37
N HIS A 303 -10.65 -1.27 -27.30
CA HIS A 303 -11.29 -0.94 -28.58
C HIS A 303 -12.55 -1.77 -28.87
N ARG A 304 -12.84 -2.77 -28.03
CA ARG A 304 -13.99 -3.68 -28.11
C ARG A 304 -14.20 -4.38 -26.78
N ILE A 305 -15.40 -4.93 -26.55
CA ILE A 305 -15.81 -5.43 -25.24
C ILE A 305 -14.94 -6.57 -24.72
N GLU A 306 -14.40 -7.42 -25.58
CA GLU A 306 -13.52 -8.52 -25.16
C GLU A 306 -12.19 -7.98 -24.59
N GLN A 307 -11.65 -6.91 -25.19
CA GLN A 307 -10.43 -6.27 -24.66
C GLN A 307 -10.69 -5.61 -23.30
N ALA A 308 -11.86 -4.99 -23.12
CA ALA A 308 -12.24 -4.42 -21.83
C ALA A 308 -12.36 -5.49 -20.74
N LYS A 309 -13.02 -6.62 -21.04
CA LYS A 309 -13.12 -7.76 -20.12
C LYS A 309 -11.73 -8.33 -19.80
N GLN A 310 -10.87 -8.49 -20.80
CA GLN A 310 -9.50 -8.98 -20.58
C GLN A 310 -8.68 -8.01 -19.73
N ALA A 311 -8.78 -6.70 -19.95
CA ALA A 311 -8.08 -5.71 -19.14
C ALA A 311 -8.44 -5.80 -17.65
N VAL A 312 -9.72 -6.08 -17.33
CA VAL A 312 -10.14 -6.32 -15.93
C VAL A 312 -9.45 -7.57 -15.36
N VAL A 313 -9.41 -8.67 -16.12
CA VAL A 313 -8.75 -9.91 -15.71
C VAL A 313 -7.24 -9.70 -15.51
N ASP A 314 -6.63 -8.90 -16.37
CA ASP A 314 -5.20 -8.57 -16.31
C ASP A 314 -4.85 -7.56 -15.19
N GLY A 315 -5.84 -7.09 -14.44
CA GLY A 315 -5.66 -6.24 -13.27
C GLY A 315 -5.54 -4.74 -13.58
N ALA A 316 -6.20 -4.26 -14.63
CA ALA A 316 -6.34 -2.82 -14.89
C ALA A 316 -7.19 -2.13 -13.80
N ASP A 317 -6.76 -0.96 -13.36
CA ASP A 317 -7.54 -0.10 -12.45
C ASP A 317 -8.53 0.77 -13.20
N TYR A 318 -8.27 1.05 -14.48
CA TYR A 318 -9.20 1.75 -15.37
C TYR A 318 -8.94 1.40 -16.83
N ILE A 319 -9.92 1.67 -17.68
CA ILE A 319 -9.78 1.48 -19.13
C ILE A 319 -9.99 2.77 -19.91
N GLY A 320 -9.17 2.97 -20.93
CA GLY A 320 -9.41 3.97 -21.98
C GLY A 320 -10.35 3.38 -23.02
N VAL A 321 -11.54 3.97 -23.17
CA VAL A 321 -12.60 3.50 -24.08
C VAL A 321 -12.59 4.35 -25.34
N GLY A 322 -12.11 3.79 -26.45
CA GLY A 322 -12.12 4.53 -27.71
C GLY A 322 -11.34 3.85 -28.82
N PRO A 323 -11.06 4.52 -29.92
CA PRO A 323 -11.51 5.88 -30.22
C PRO A 323 -13.05 5.96 -30.31
N ILE A 324 -13.66 6.93 -29.62
CA ILE A 324 -15.11 7.15 -29.68
C ILE A 324 -15.47 7.83 -30.99
N PHE A 325 -14.82 8.96 -31.28
CA PHE A 325 -14.99 9.68 -32.52
C PHE A 325 -13.70 9.60 -33.34
N ARG A 326 -13.82 9.83 -34.65
CA ARG A 326 -12.64 10.03 -35.50
C ARG A 326 -11.90 11.28 -35.02
N SER A 327 -10.58 11.19 -34.92
CA SER A 327 -9.73 12.30 -34.50
C SER A 327 -8.61 12.55 -35.51
N PRO A 328 -8.35 13.81 -35.87
CA PRO A 328 -7.19 14.15 -36.71
C PRO A 328 -5.84 13.93 -36.00
N THR A 329 -5.80 13.85 -34.65
CA THR A 329 -4.54 13.71 -33.87
C THR A 329 -3.96 12.29 -33.92
N LYS A 330 -4.77 11.29 -34.31
CA LYS A 330 -4.33 9.92 -34.55
C LYS A 330 -5.28 9.33 -35.60
N PRO A 331 -4.98 9.48 -36.90
CA PRO A 331 -5.80 8.87 -37.94
C PRO A 331 -5.80 7.36 -37.69
N ARG A 332 -6.93 6.86 -37.20
CA ARG A 332 -7.21 5.44 -37.15
C ARG A 332 -8.30 5.20 -38.16
N ASP A 333 -8.15 4.14 -38.94
CA ASP A 333 -9.15 3.76 -39.94
C ASP A 333 -10.46 3.26 -39.31
N PHE A 334 -10.49 3.12 -37.98
CA PHE A 334 -11.64 2.66 -37.22
C PHE A 334 -11.99 3.61 -36.06
N ALA A 335 -13.30 3.74 -35.81
CA ALA A 335 -13.88 4.28 -34.59
C ALA A 335 -14.62 3.14 -33.90
N ALA A 336 -14.33 2.88 -32.62
CA ALA A 336 -15.10 1.90 -31.84
C ALA A 336 -16.52 2.41 -31.58
N GLY A 337 -16.67 3.74 -31.47
CA GLY A 337 -17.95 4.42 -31.47
C GLY A 337 -18.68 4.39 -30.11
N LEU A 338 -19.81 5.08 -30.09
CA LEU A 338 -20.69 5.19 -28.91
C LEU A 338 -21.30 3.85 -28.50
N GLU A 339 -21.50 2.93 -29.44
CA GLU A 339 -22.04 1.61 -29.13
C GLU A 339 -21.09 0.80 -28.24
N TYR A 340 -19.78 0.84 -28.54
CA TYR A 340 -18.79 0.25 -27.66
C TYR A 340 -18.78 0.89 -26.27
N ALA A 341 -18.95 2.22 -26.18
CA ALA A 341 -19.06 2.91 -24.89
C ALA A 341 -20.25 2.43 -24.06
N ARG A 342 -21.43 2.19 -24.68
CA ARG A 342 -22.60 1.62 -23.99
C ARG A 342 -22.34 0.21 -23.46
N GLN A 343 -21.77 -0.65 -24.30
CA GLN A 343 -21.40 -2.01 -23.88
C GLN A 343 -20.47 -2.01 -22.67
N VAL A 344 -19.52 -1.07 -22.63
CA VAL A 344 -18.61 -0.91 -21.49
C VAL A 344 -19.36 -0.43 -20.25
N ALA A 345 -20.23 0.58 -20.36
CA ALA A 345 -21.02 1.08 -19.25
C ALA A 345 -21.90 -0.02 -18.62
N ASP A 346 -22.47 -0.90 -19.44
CA ASP A 346 -23.33 -1.98 -18.98
C ASP A 346 -22.54 -3.12 -18.29
N ALA A 347 -21.38 -3.50 -18.84
CA ALA A 347 -20.68 -4.72 -18.46
C ALA A 347 -19.44 -4.53 -17.59
N ILE A 348 -18.81 -3.35 -17.58
CA ILE A 348 -17.55 -3.09 -16.87
C ILE A 348 -17.84 -2.29 -15.60
N ARG A 349 -17.10 -2.60 -14.53
CA ARG A 349 -17.29 -1.99 -13.19
C ARG A 349 -16.10 -1.15 -12.72
N ILE A 350 -14.92 -1.39 -13.26
CA ILE A 350 -13.78 -0.49 -13.04
C ILE A 350 -13.99 0.83 -13.80
N PRO A 351 -13.39 1.94 -13.35
CA PRO A 351 -13.45 3.22 -14.04
C PRO A 351 -13.18 3.12 -15.54
N ALA A 352 -14.03 3.78 -16.33
CA ALA A 352 -13.93 3.86 -17.77
C ALA A 352 -13.79 5.33 -18.21
N VAL A 353 -12.78 5.61 -19.02
CA VAL A 353 -12.47 6.95 -19.52
C VAL A 353 -12.60 6.96 -21.04
N ALA A 354 -13.63 7.60 -21.56
CA ALA A 354 -13.84 7.71 -23.00
C ALA A 354 -12.79 8.60 -23.64
N ILE A 355 -12.27 8.23 -24.81
CA ILE A 355 -11.14 8.93 -25.45
C ILE A 355 -11.28 9.03 -26.97
N ALA A 356 -10.61 10.07 -27.51
CA ALA A 356 -10.41 10.41 -28.91
C ALA A 356 -11.61 11.11 -29.59
N GLY A 357 -11.32 12.31 -30.12
CA GLY A 357 -12.26 13.15 -30.86
C GLY A 357 -13.36 13.79 -30.00
N ILE A 358 -13.21 13.74 -28.67
CA ILE A 358 -14.15 14.36 -27.73
C ILE A 358 -13.83 15.86 -27.60
N THR A 359 -14.86 16.68 -27.75
CA THR A 359 -14.84 18.14 -27.64
C THR A 359 -15.97 18.61 -26.73
N LEU A 360 -16.06 19.92 -26.47
CA LEU A 360 -17.17 20.48 -25.71
C LEU A 360 -18.53 20.24 -26.39
N ASP A 361 -18.55 20.15 -27.72
CA ASP A 361 -19.78 20.05 -28.50
C ASP A 361 -20.39 18.65 -28.49
N ASN A 362 -19.56 17.59 -28.43
CA ASN A 362 -20.01 16.20 -28.52
C ASN A 362 -19.90 15.39 -27.21
N VAL A 363 -19.39 15.98 -26.12
CA VAL A 363 -19.22 15.27 -24.84
C VAL A 363 -20.54 14.74 -24.25
N ASP A 364 -21.68 15.38 -24.55
CA ASP A 364 -22.99 14.92 -24.08
C ASP A 364 -23.36 13.54 -24.66
N GLU A 365 -22.93 13.24 -25.88
CA GLU A 365 -23.18 11.94 -26.51
C GLU A 365 -22.46 10.80 -25.76
N VAL A 366 -21.27 11.10 -25.23
CA VAL A 366 -20.49 10.17 -24.40
C VAL A 366 -21.16 9.98 -23.04
N LEU A 367 -21.59 11.07 -22.42
CA LEU A 367 -22.28 11.04 -21.12
C LEU A 367 -23.60 10.24 -21.21
N ALA A 368 -24.33 10.39 -22.32
CA ALA A 368 -25.54 9.62 -22.60
C ALA A 368 -25.30 8.11 -22.73
N CYS A 369 -24.05 7.67 -22.94
CA CYS A 369 -23.69 6.24 -22.93
C CYS A 369 -23.41 5.69 -21.51
N GLY A 370 -23.46 6.52 -20.47
CA GLY A 370 -23.20 6.12 -19.07
C GLY A 370 -21.74 6.24 -18.63
N ILE A 371 -20.82 6.62 -19.51
CA ILE A 371 -19.43 6.92 -19.16
C ILE A 371 -19.34 8.37 -18.65
N ARG A 372 -18.81 8.56 -17.45
CA ARG A 372 -18.76 9.87 -16.77
C ARG A 372 -17.39 10.55 -16.82
N ALA A 373 -16.39 9.90 -17.39
CA ALA A 373 -15.04 10.43 -17.51
C ALA A 373 -14.58 10.47 -18.96
N VAL A 374 -13.90 11.56 -19.34
CA VAL A 374 -13.37 11.74 -20.69
C VAL A 374 -11.91 12.14 -20.67
N ALA A 375 -11.17 11.65 -21.66
CA ALA A 375 -9.79 11.95 -21.93
C ALA A 375 -9.64 12.78 -23.21
N VAL A 376 -8.99 13.94 -23.09
CA VAL A 376 -8.81 14.91 -24.17
C VAL A 376 -7.37 15.36 -24.30
N THR A 377 -6.95 15.67 -25.53
CA THR A 377 -5.68 16.36 -25.83
C THR A 377 -6.01 17.71 -26.46
N ALA A 378 -6.37 17.71 -27.75
CA ALA A 378 -6.53 18.92 -28.54
C ALA A 378 -7.59 19.89 -27.98
N ALA A 379 -8.70 19.37 -27.42
CA ALA A 379 -9.77 20.19 -26.86
C ALA A 379 -9.34 21.04 -25.64
N VAL A 380 -8.23 20.70 -24.99
CA VAL A 380 -7.69 21.45 -23.84
C VAL A 380 -6.27 21.93 -24.13
N ALA A 381 -5.33 21.02 -24.35
CA ALA A 381 -3.93 21.35 -24.54
C ALA A 381 -3.69 22.21 -25.80
N GLY A 382 -4.46 21.97 -26.86
CA GLY A 382 -4.38 22.73 -28.11
C GLY A 382 -5.26 23.98 -28.15
N ALA A 383 -6.01 24.27 -27.09
CA ALA A 383 -6.87 25.44 -27.03
C ALA A 383 -6.06 26.72 -26.82
N ALA A 384 -6.53 27.85 -27.36
CA ALA A 384 -5.91 29.16 -27.13
C ALA A 384 -5.89 29.55 -25.64
N ASP A 385 -6.89 29.10 -24.87
CA ASP A 385 -6.94 29.23 -23.41
C ASP A 385 -7.22 27.84 -22.80
N PRO A 386 -6.16 27.07 -22.45
CA PRO A 386 -6.30 25.72 -21.90
C PRO A 386 -7.09 25.70 -20.58
N ARG A 387 -6.96 26.73 -19.75
CA ARG A 387 -7.64 26.82 -18.46
C ARG A 387 -9.14 26.93 -18.66
N ARG A 388 -9.57 27.87 -19.51
CA ARG A 388 -11.00 28.06 -19.79
C ARG A 388 -11.61 26.86 -20.50
N ALA A 389 -10.88 26.24 -21.43
CA ALA A 389 -11.32 25.04 -22.11
C ALA A 389 -11.55 23.85 -21.13
N ALA A 390 -10.58 23.61 -20.23
CA ALA A 390 -10.73 22.61 -19.18
C ALA A 390 -11.90 22.92 -18.25
N GLN A 391 -12.08 24.19 -17.85
CA GLN A 391 -13.17 24.62 -16.98
C GLN A 391 -14.56 24.34 -17.60
N HIS A 392 -14.76 24.68 -18.87
CA HIS A 392 -16.03 24.43 -19.54
C HIS A 392 -16.34 22.93 -19.64
N LEU A 393 -15.34 22.10 -20.00
CA LEU A 393 -15.50 20.65 -20.05
C LEU A 393 -15.82 20.07 -18.66
N LYS A 394 -15.05 20.45 -17.63
CA LYS A 394 -15.25 19.98 -16.26
C LYS A 394 -16.63 20.32 -15.72
N GLN A 395 -17.15 21.53 -15.99
CA GLN A 395 -18.50 21.92 -15.62
C GLN A 395 -19.57 21.06 -16.28
N LYS A 396 -19.41 20.72 -17.56
CA LYS A 396 -20.35 19.87 -18.30
C LYS A 396 -20.36 18.45 -17.75
N LEU A 397 -19.18 17.90 -17.44
CA LEU A 397 -19.01 16.58 -16.83
C LEU A 397 -19.59 16.50 -15.40
N ALA A 398 -19.49 17.59 -14.61
CA ALA A 398 -20.02 17.64 -13.25
C ALA A 398 -21.55 17.65 -13.22
N ARG A 399 -22.20 18.35 -14.15
CA ARG A 399 -23.67 18.43 -14.23
C ARG A 399 -24.35 17.09 -14.52
N ALA A 400 -23.69 16.21 -15.26
CA ALA A 400 -24.21 14.86 -15.56
C ALA A 400 -24.00 13.84 -14.43
N ALA A 401 -23.28 14.20 -13.36
CA ALA A 401 -23.07 13.35 -12.19
C ALA A 401 -24.11 13.57 -11.08
N SER A 402 -24.96 14.59 -11.22
CA SER A 402 -26.12 14.92 -10.37
C SER A 402 -27.39 14.36 -11.00
#